data_AF-A0AAN6NPX0-F1
#
_entry.id   AF-A0AAN6NPX0-F1
#
_cell.length_a   1.000
_cell.length_b   1.000
_cell.length_c   1.000
_cell.angle_alpha   90.00
_cell.angle_beta   90.00
_cell.angle_gamma   90.00
#
_symmetry.space_group_name_H-M   'P 1'
#
loop_
_entity.id
_entity.type
_entity.pdbx_description
1 polymer ?
#
loop_
_entity_poly.entity_id
_entity_poly.type
_entity_poly.pdbx_seq_one_letter_code
_entity_poly.pdbx_strand_id
1 'polypeptide(L)'
;MQQSSDQQQSSDELAYARTATGEFKCTSSRCKTQPVFKRKCDLTKHQNNHRRPRECPKANEGCPYEGGAEQKDLNRHLWSHHPVYARENNIPEEKTQCDYPGCDYKGRKDNVRRHKENVRHRREQP
;
A
#
# COMPACT_ATOMS: atom_id res chain seq x y z
N MET A 1 13.35 38.35 17.45
CA MET A 1 13.98 37.72 16.25
C MET A 1 15.19 36.95 16.78
N GLN A 2 15.35 35.64 16.72
CA GLN A 2 14.79 34.58 15.88
C GLN A 2 14.80 33.22 16.65
N GLN A 3 13.68 32.48 16.53
CA GLN A 3 13.51 31.02 16.29
C GLN A 3 14.25 30.02 17.21
N SER A 4 13.61 29.35 18.20
CA SER A 4 12.59 28.27 18.14
C SER A 4 13.11 26.90 17.66
N SER A 5 13.55 26.10 18.65
CA SER A 5 13.21 24.71 18.99
C SER A 5 12.94 23.61 17.94
N ASP A 6 13.40 22.41 18.31
CA ASP A 6 12.84 21.09 17.97
C ASP A 6 13.04 20.50 16.56
N GLN A 7 14.28 20.10 16.25
CA GLN A 7 14.52 19.02 15.26
C GLN A 7 15.49 17.96 15.79
N GLN A 8 15.17 17.41 16.96
CA GLN A 8 15.70 16.12 17.40
C GLN A 8 14.52 15.17 17.61
N GLN A 9 13.95 14.64 16.52
CA GLN A 9 12.99 13.54 16.60
C GLN A 9 13.40 12.40 15.65
N SER A 10 13.95 11.35 16.28
CA SER A 10 13.93 9.95 15.89
C SER A 10 14.59 9.57 14.55
N SER A 11 15.91 9.41 14.58
CA SER A 11 16.74 8.81 13.52
C SER A 11 17.01 7.30 13.73
N ASP A 12 16.45 6.67 14.77
CA ASP A 12 16.94 5.37 15.28
C ASP A 12 16.19 4.10 14.80
N GLU A 13 15.14 4.19 13.97
CA GLU A 13 14.40 2.98 13.54
C GLU A 13 14.35 2.74 12.02
N LEU A 14 15.05 3.55 11.23
CA LEU A 14 15.03 3.43 9.78
C LEU A 14 16.44 3.11 9.27
N ALA A 15 16.69 1.84 8.94
CA ALA A 15 17.92 1.40 8.30
C ALA A 15 18.06 2.03 6.90
N TYR A 16 18.63 3.23 6.85
CA TYR A 16 19.02 3.93 5.63
C TYR A 16 20.35 4.66 5.80
N ALA A 17 21.03 4.89 4.69
CA ALA A 17 22.22 5.73 4.61
C ALA A 17 21.99 6.86 3.61
N ARG A 18 22.64 8.00 3.82
CA ARG A 18 22.67 9.07 2.83
C ARG A 18 23.91 8.91 1.94
N THR A 19 23.76 8.96 0.63
CA THR A 19 24.89 8.85 -0.31
C THR A 19 25.66 10.17 -0.38
N ALA A 20 26.88 10.15 -0.93
CA ALA A 20 27.68 11.37 -1.15
C ALA A 20 26.98 12.39 -2.06
N THR A 21 26.13 11.91 -2.97
CA THR A 21 25.27 12.72 -3.86
C THR A 21 24.02 13.27 -3.17
N GLY A 22 23.80 12.95 -1.90
CA GLY A 22 22.68 13.43 -1.10
C GLY A 22 21.39 12.61 -1.20
N GLU A 23 21.42 11.47 -1.90
CA GLU A 23 20.29 10.55 -2.05
C GLU A 23 20.13 9.63 -0.83
N PHE A 24 19.01 8.92 -0.76
CA PHE A 24 18.62 8.09 0.38
C PHE A 24 18.67 6.61 0.00
N LYS A 25 19.63 5.85 0.53
CA LYS A 25 19.81 4.42 0.28
C LYS A 25 19.20 3.60 1.40
N CYS A 26 18.35 2.60 1.09
CA CYS A 26 17.92 1.64 2.10
C CYS A 26 19.06 0.67 2.46
N THR A 27 19.31 0.48 3.76
CA THR A 27 20.35 -0.41 4.30
C THR A 27 19.77 -1.55 5.14
N SER A 28 18.45 -1.75 5.11
CA SER A 28 17.80 -2.87 5.78
C SER A 28 18.36 -4.20 5.27
N SER A 29 18.73 -5.09 6.19
CA SER A 29 19.23 -6.44 5.88
C SER A 29 18.18 -7.31 5.16
N ARG A 30 16.89 -7.00 5.33
CA ARG A 30 15.77 -7.67 4.64
C ARG A 30 15.58 -7.15 3.21
N CYS A 31 16.26 -6.07 2.83
CA CYS A 31 16.14 -5.46 1.51
C CYS A 31 17.21 -6.01 0.55
N LYS A 32 16.81 -6.94 -0.34
CA LYS A 32 17.72 -7.56 -1.32
C LYS A 32 18.35 -6.57 -2.30
N THR A 33 17.60 -5.56 -2.71
CA THR A 33 18.01 -4.63 -3.78
C THR A 33 18.64 -3.34 -3.26
N GLN A 34 18.56 -3.08 -1.95
CA GLN A 34 19.08 -1.86 -1.29
C GLN A 34 18.92 -0.59 -2.14
N PRO A 35 17.69 -0.26 -2.57
CA PRO A 35 17.46 0.78 -3.55
C PRO A 35 17.83 2.16 -3.02
N VAL A 36 18.18 3.05 -3.95
CA VAL A 36 18.49 4.45 -3.70
C VAL A 36 17.33 5.31 -4.20
N PHE A 37 16.94 6.30 -3.39
CA PHE A 37 15.83 7.21 -3.66
C PHE A 37 16.30 8.65 -3.63
N LYS A 38 15.83 9.46 -4.56
CA LYS A 38 16.13 10.89 -4.60
C LYS A 38 15.46 11.67 -3.46
N ARG A 39 14.31 11.18 -2.97
CA ARG A 39 13.50 11.85 -1.94
C ARG A 39 13.30 10.97 -0.72
N LYS A 40 13.32 11.59 0.47
CA LYS A 40 13.08 10.91 1.74
C LYS A 40 11.70 10.25 1.80
N CYS A 41 10.68 10.88 1.24
CA CYS A 41 9.32 10.33 1.26
C CYS A 41 9.20 9.01 0.47
N ASP A 42 9.95 8.85 -0.62
CA ASP A 42 9.98 7.60 -1.39
C ASP A 42 10.70 6.49 -0.60
N LEU A 43 11.80 6.82 0.09
CA LEU A 43 12.45 5.90 1.03
C LEU A 43 11.49 5.48 2.16
N THR A 44 10.77 6.42 2.76
CA THR A 44 9.81 6.11 3.84
C THR A 44 8.72 5.16 3.34
N LYS A 45 8.17 5.40 2.14
CA LYS A 45 7.23 4.47 1.50
C LYS A 45 7.84 3.10 1.27
N HIS A 46 9.09 3.05 0.80
CA HIS A 46 9.81 1.79 0.65
C HIS A 46 9.95 1.06 2.00
N GLN A 47 10.34 1.77 3.06
CA GLN A 47 10.52 1.20 4.40
C GLN A 47 9.23 0.69 5.03
N ASN A 48 8.07 1.25 4.65
CA ASN A 48 6.77 0.68 5.03
C ASN A 48 6.59 -0.76 4.56
N ASN A 49 7.23 -1.19 3.48
CA ASN A 49 7.17 -2.59 3.05
C ASN A 49 7.96 -3.51 3.99
N HIS A 50 8.96 -3.00 4.69
CA HIS A 50 9.72 -3.77 5.69
C HIS A 50 8.97 -3.88 7.01
N ARG A 51 8.46 -2.75 7.51
CA ARG A 51 7.82 -2.66 8.83
C ARG A 51 6.32 -2.97 8.82
N ARG A 52 5.67 -2.88 7.65
CA ARG A 52 4.23 -3.15 7.42
C ARG A 52 3.33 -2.52 8.50
N PRO A 53 3.38 -1.19 8.67
CA PRO A 53 2.83 -0.52 9.85
C PRO A 53 1.29 -0.47 9.90
N ARG A 54 0.60 -1.02 8.90
CA ARG A 54 -0.88 -1.01 8.82
C ARG A 54 -1.42 -2.35 9.27
N GLU A 55 -1.49 -2.54 10.57
CA GLU A 55 -1.99 -3.75 11.21
C GLU A 55 -3.50 -3.92 11.04
N CYS A 56 -3.97 -5.17 11.09
CA CYS A 56 -5.41 -5.43 11.07
C CYS A 56 -6.02 -5.14 12.46
N PRO A 57 -7.11 -4.37 12.56
CA PRO A 57 -7.85 -4.18 13.82
C PRO A 57 -8.36 -5.49 14.44
N LYS A 58 -8.48 -6.55 13.63
CA LYS A 58 -8.90 -7.90 14.03
C LYS A 58 -7.73 -8.83 14.34
N ALA A 59 -6.50 -8.30 14.47
CA ALA A 59 -5.33 -9.10 14.85
C ALA A 59 -5.52 -9.78 16.21
N ASN A 60 -6.09 -9.08 17.20
CA ASN A 60 -6.40 -9.63 18.53
C ASN A 60 -7.49 -10.71 18.52
N GLU A 61 -8.27 -10.78 17.44
CA GLU A 61 -9.29 -11.82 17.22
C GLU A 61 -8.73 -13.02 16.43
N GLY A 62 -7.40 -13.10 16.25
CA GLY A 62 -6.72 -14.21 15.60
C GLY A 62 -6.54 -14.06 14.09
N CYS A 63 -6.67 -12.85 13.54
CA CYS A 63 -6.39 -12.61 12.13
C CYS A 63 -4.88 -12.78 11.83
N PRO A 64 -4.47 -13.67 10.90
CA PRO A 64 -3.05 -13.95 10.60
C PRO A 64 -2.42 -12.88 9.68
N TYR A 65 -3.01 -11.69 9.58
CA TYR A 65 -2.52 -10.65 8.68
C TYR A 65 -1.38 -9.86 9.33
N GLU A 66 -0.17 -10.11 8.83
CA GLU A 66 1.10 -9.45 9.19
C GLU A 66 1.18 -7.94 8.85
N GLY A 67 0.06 -7.29 8.52
CA GLY A 67 0.00 -5.85 8.22
C GLY A 67 0.29 -5.47 6.76
N GLY A 68 -0.06 -4.23 6.39
CA GLY A 68 0.14 -3.64 5.07
C GLY A 68 1.20 -2.53 5.07
N ALA A 69 1.81 -2.27 3.92
CA ALA A 69 2.71 -1.13 3.76
C ALA A 69 1.92 0.19 3.66
N GLU A 70 0.79 0.18 2.94
CA GLU A 70 -0.07 1.33 2.73
C GLU A 70 -1.50 1.06 3.23
N GLN A 71 -2.26 2.13 3.49
CA GLN A 71 -3.63 2.02 3.99
C GLN A 71 -4.54 1.24 3.03
N LYS A 72 -4.35 1.41 1.72
CA LYS A 72 -5.09 0.66 0.69
C LYS A 72 -4.88 -0.86 0.78
N ASP A 73 -3.70 -1.30 1.25
CA ASP A 73 -3.40 -2.72 1.40
C ASP A 73 -4.21 -3.30 2.57
N LEU A 74 -4.25 -2.56 3.69
CA LEU A 74 -5.11 -2.89 4.82
C LEU A 74 -6.59 -2.88 4.43
N ASN A 75 -7.07 -1.85 3.72
CA ASN A 75 -8.47 -1.79 3.27
C ASN A 75 -8.84 -3.00 2.39
N ARG A 76 -7.95 -3.40 1.47
CA ARG A 76 -8.14 -4.61 0.65
C ARG A 76 -8.21 -5.87 1.51
N HIS A 77 -7.32 -5.99 2.50
CA HIS A 77 -7.34 -7.10 3.45
C HIS A 77 -8.68 -7.16 4.20
N LEU A 78 -9.15 -6.02 4.74
CA LEU A 78 -10.42 -5.90 5.45
C LEU A 78 -11.61 -6.31 4.57
N TRP A 79 -11.70 -5.82 3.34
CA TRP A 79 -12.79 -6.21 2.44
C TRP A 79 -12.78 -7.69 2.05
N SER A 80 -11.62 -8.35 2.11
CA SER A 80 -11.49 -9.77 1.72
C SER A 80 -11.71 -10.72 2.90
N HIS A 81 -11.28 -10.37 4.11
CA HIS A 81 -11.29 -11.25 5.29
C HIS A 81 -12.24 -10.79 6.40
N HIS A 82 -12.55 -9.49 6.45
CA HIS A 82 -13.43 -8.88 7.46
C HIS A 82 -14.49 -7.97 6.81
N PRO A 83 -15.28 -8.46 5.84
CA PRO A 83 -16.20 -7.62 5.06
C PRO A 83 -17.34 -7.02 5.89
N VAL A 84 -17.71 -7.63 7.02
CA VAL A 84 -18.68 -7.05 7.97
C VAL A 84 -18.07 -5.81 8.62
N TYR A 85 -16.89 -5.94 9.22
CA TYR A 85 -16.15 -4.84 9.82
C TYR A 85 -15.88 -3.70 8.82
N ALA A 86 -15.45 -4.03 7.60
CA ALA A 86 -15.18 -3.04 6.56
C ALA A 86 -16.43 -2.19 6.22
N ARG A 87 -17.60 -2.82 6.14
CA ARG A 87 -18.88 -2.12 5.91
C ARG A 87 -19.28 -1.25 7.09
N GLU A 88 -19.25 -1.81 8.31
CA GLU A 88 -19.64 -1.09 9.53
C GLU A 88 -18.75 0.14 9.79
N ASN A 89 -17.47 0.06 9.41
CA ASN A 89 -16.50 1.14 9.59
C ASN A 89 -16.34 2.04 8.34
N ASN A 90 -17.25 1.94 7.37
CA ASN A 90 -17.24 2.75 6.15
C ASN A 90 -15.89 2.76 5.41
N ILE A 91 -15.20 1.61 5.39
CA ILE A 91 -13.91 1.47 4.72
C ILE A 91 -14.14 1.50 3.21
N PRO A 92 -13.45 2.38 2.44
CA PRO A 92 -13.67 2.46 0.99
C PRO A 92 -13.40 1.13 0.28
N GLU A 93 -14.36 0.67 -0.53
CA GLU A 93 -14.20 -0.51 -1.38
C GLU A 93 -13.59 -0.12 -2.74
N GLU A 94 -12.50 -0.78 -3.12
CA GLU A 94 -11.77 -0.48 -4.37
C GLU A 94 -12.29 -1.27 -5.59
N LYS A 95 -13.45 -1.94 -5.48
CA LYS A 95 -14.02 -2.76 -6.56
C LYS A 95 -14.73 -1.87 -7.60
N THR A 96 -14.49 -2.20 -8.86
CA THR A 96 -15.08 -1.58 -10.04
C THR A 96 -15.80 -2.65 -10.87
N GLN A 97 -16.89 -2.28 -11.52
CA GLN A 97 -17.60 -3.17 -12.44
C GLN A 97 -16.93 -3.18 -13.82
N CYS A 98 -17.00 -4.31 -14.52
CA CYS A 98 -16.71 -4.35 -15.95
C CYS A 98 -17.68 -3.45 -16.70
N ASP A 99 -17.16 -2.65 -17.63
CA ASP A 99 -17.95 -1.71 -18.45
C ASP A 99 -18.47 -2.35 -19.75
N TYR A 100 -18.25 -3.64 -19.97
CA TYR A 100 -18.75 -4.35 -21.14
C TYR A 100 -20.25 -4.65 -20.98
N PRO A 101 -21.10 -4.35 -21.97
CA PRO A 101 -22.54 -4.61 -21.90
C PRO A 101 -22.84 -6.07 -21.57
N GLY A 102 -23.72 -6.30 -20.58
CA GLY A 102 -24.10 -7.64 -20.14
C GLY A 102 -23.05 -8.37 -19.28
N CYS A 103 -21.98 -7.69 -18.85
CA CYS A 103 -21.00 -8.26 -17.93
C CYS A 103 -21.24 -7.82 -16.47
N ASP A 104 -21.51 -8.78 -15.60
CA ASP A 104 -21.71 -8.55 -14.16
C ASP A 104 -20.43 -8.65 -13.32
N TYR A 105 -19.26 -8.83 -13.95
CA TYR A 105 -18.00 -8.99 -13.22
C TYR A 105 -17.63 -7.72 -12.43
N LYS A 106 -17.31 -7.89 -11.14
CA LYS A 106 -16.84 -6.82 -10.24
C LYS A 106 -15.55 -7.22 -9.55
N GLY A 107 -14.56 -6.34 -9.56
CA GLY A 107 -13.27 -6.57 -8.92
C GLY A 107 -12.40 -5.32 -8.90
N ARG A 108 -11.21 -5.40 -8.30
CA ARG A 108 -10.24 -4.30 -8.37
C ARG A 108 -9.87 -3.99 -9.82
N LYS A 109 -9.45 -2.74 -10.10
CA LYS A 109 -9.15 -2.26 -11.46
C LYS A 109 -8.18 -3.15 -12.24
N ASP A 110 -7.14 -3.67 -11.59
CA ASP A 110 -6.18 -4.63 -12.15
C ASP A 110 -6.84 -5.96 -12.54
N ASN A 111 -7.72 -6.47 -11.68
CA ASN A 111 -8.48 -7.69 -11.94
C ASN A 111 -9.51 -7.49 -13.06
N VAL A 112 -10.20 -6.34 -13.11
CA VAL A 112 -11.13 -6.00 -14.19
C VAL A 112 -10.39 -5.88 -15.53
N ARG A 113 -9.20 -5.26 -15.55
CA ARG A 113 -8.36 -5.22 -16.76
C ARG A 113 -8.00 -6.63 -17.23
N ARG A 114 -7.50 -7.48 -16.33
CA ARG A 114 -7.16 -8.88 -16.65
C ARG A 114 -8.38 -9.68 -17.09
N HIS A 115 -9.52 -9.47 -16.45
CA HIS A 115 -10.79 -10.08 -16.84
C HIS A 115 -11.11 -9.72 -18.29
N LYS A 116 -11.09 -8.44 -18.67
CA LYS A 116 -11.34 -8.00 -20.06
C LYS A 116 -10.42 -8.67 -21.08
N GLU A 117 -9.13 -8.80 -20.74
CA GLU A 117 -8.14 -9.50 -21.58
C GLU A 117 -8.50 -10.99 -21.74
N ASN A 118 -8.88 -11.65 -20.65
CA ASN A 118 -9.19 -13.08 -20.62
C ASN A 118 -10.50 -13.43 -21.35
N VAL A 119 -11.57 -12.68 -21.13
CA VAL A 119 -12.88 -12.92 -21.76
C VAL A 119 -13.07 -12.15 -23.06
N ARG A 120 -11.99 -11.51 -23.55
CA ARG A 120 -11.94 -10.75 -24.81
C ARG A 120 -13.01 -9.65 -24.91
N HIS A 121 -13.38 -9.04 -23.78
CA HIS A 121 -14.20 -7.83 -23.76
C HIS A 121 -13.38 -6.65 -24.31
N ARG A 122 -13.36 -6.50 -25.63
CA ARG A 122 -12.88 -5.28 -26.29
C ARG A 122 -13.97 -4.24 -26.15
N ARG A 123 -13.59 -3.02 -25.80
CA ARG A 123 -14.48 -1.88 -25.96
C ARG A 123 -14.72 -1.71 -27.46
N GLU A 124 -15.96 -1.81 -27.91
CA GLU A 124 -16.34 -1.22 -29.19
C GLU A 124 -16.10 0.28 -29.02
N GLN A 125 -15.08 0.81 -29.70
CA GLN A 125 -14.88 2.25 -29.76
C GLN A 125 -16.01 2.81 -30.65
N PRO A 126 -16.70 3.88 -30.24
CA PRO A 126 -17.60 4.59 -31.13
C PRO A 126 -16.85 5.20 -32.33
#